data_AF-A0A5C4SZH0-F1
#
_entry.id   AF-A0A5C4SZH0-F1
#
_cell.length_a   1.000
_cell.length_b   1.000
_cell.length_c   1.000
_cell.angle_alpha   90.00
_cell.angle_beta   90.00
_cell.angle_gamma   90.00
#
_symmetry.space_group_name_H-M   'P 1'
#
loop_
_entity.id
_entity.type
_entity.pdbx_description
1 polymer ?
#
loop_
_entity_poly.entity_id
_entity_poly.type
_entity_poly.pdbx_seq_one_letter_code
_entity_poly.pdbx_strand_id
1 'polypeptide(L)'
;MEQNNKFDADWDLVNKLDRLAIGYLKDGLSPTETQLLILNSELFKEWKSTERCFDVHFHNISRFEDILSNVEFDNYVNMLKRIAFETMQDKAISYENELYTNYYGPIVHDINSGQTYDRLFHQVGINIPPYELGIEIGRFCKLMKFDKPIGSLEFLALFTNNASGLPNIEIEKLQEISVKASILEEFKNVFILKYKN
;
A
#
# COMPACT_ATOMS: atom_id res chain seq x y z
N MET A 1 30.50 20.50 -9.30
CA MET A 1 29.73 20.98 -8.13
C MET A 1 28.45 21.69 -8.53
N GLU A 2 28.44 22.59 -9.54
CA GLU A 2 27.21 23.28 -9.97
C GLU A 2 26.09 22.37 -10.53
N GLN A 3 26.44 21.27 -11.21
CA GLN A 3 25.44 20.35 -11.79
C GLN A 3 24.61 19.60 -10.73
N ASN A 4 25.19 19.23 -9.58
CA ASN A 4 24.44 18.58 -8.50
C ASN A 4 23.44 19.55 -7.88
N ASN A 5 23.82 20.82 -7.69
CA ASN A 5 22.92 21.83 -7.10
C ASN A 5 21.69 22.11 -7.97
N LYS A 6 21.82 22.07 -9.31
CA LYS A 6 20.67 22.26 -10.21
C LYS A 6 19.74 21.06 -10.21
N PHE A 7 20.29 19.85 -10.23
CA PHE A 7 19.49 18.62 -10.14
C PHE A 7 18.67 18.58 -8.85
N ASP A 8 19.31 18.84 -7.69
CA ASP A 8 18.64 18.81 -6.39
C ASP A 8 17.50 19.84 -6.33
N ALA A 9 17.72 21.06 -6.86
CA ALA A 9 16.69 22.09 -6.91
C ALA A 9 15.50 21.73 -7.83
N ASP A 10 15.78 21.18 -9.02
CA ASP A 10 14.73 20.72 -9.94
C ASP A 10 13.95 19.54 -9.32
N TRP A 11 14.66 18.62 -8.66
CA TRP A 11 14.07 17.48 -7.96
C TRP A 11 13.17 17.92 -6.79
N ASP A 12 13.61 18.89 -5.99
CA ASP A 12 12.83 19.45 -4.90
C ASP A 12 11.53 20.09 -5.38
N LEU A 13 11.57 20.82 -6.50
CA LEU A 13 10.37 21.43 -7.07
C LEU A 13 9.38 20.38 -7.58
N VAL A 14 9.87 19.31 -8.23
CA VAL A 14 9.01 18.18 -8.65
C VAL A 14 8.38 17.49 -7.45
N ASN A 15 9.15 17.24 -6.39
CA ASN A 15 8.61 16.67 -5.16
C ASN A 15 7.53 17.55 -4.52
N LYS A 16 7.66 18.89 -4.59
CA LYS A 16 6.61 19.81 -4.11
C LYS A 16 5.35 19.71 -4.98
N LEU A 17 5.49 19.66 -6.30
CA LEU A 17 4.37 19.48 -7.23
C LEU A 17 3.66 18.14 -7.02
N ASP A 18 4.41 17.05 -6.83
CA ASP A 18 3.85 15.72 -6.58
C ASP A 18 3.15 15.66 -5.22
N ARG A 19 3.72 16.26 -4.17
CA ARG A 19 3.05 16.38 -2.86
C ARG A 19 1.74 17.17 -2.95
N LEU A 20 1.72 18.23 -3.76
CA LEU A 20 0.50 19.00 -4.00
C LEU A 20 -0.56 18.14 -4.72
N ALA A 21 -0.15 17.38 -5.73
CA ALA A 21 -1.02 16.47 -6.46
C ALA A 21 -1.57 15.35 -5.55
N ILE A 22 -0.72 14.75 -4.72
CA ILE A 22 -1.11 13.76 -3.71
C ILE A 22 -2.15 14.35 -2.75
N GLY A 23 -1.99 15.61 -2.32
CA GLY A 23 -2.96 16.31 -1.48
C GLY A 23 -4.34 16.37 -2.13
N TYR A 24 -4.42 16.87 -3.36
CA TYR A 24 -5.69 16.95 -4.10
C TYR A 24 -6.36 15.59 -4.31
N LEU A 25 -5.58 14.57 -4.66
CA LEU A 25 -6.11 13.21 -4.84
C LEU A 25 -6.62 12.62 -3.52
N LYS A 26 -5.94 12.90 -2.40
CA LYS A 26 -6.43 12.51 -1.06
C LYS A 26 -7.71 13.24 -0.65
N ASP A 27 -7.90 14.46 -1.12
CA ASP A 27 -9.13 15.23 -0.95
C ASP A 27 -10.28 14.74 -1.86
N GLY A 28 -10.03 13.73 -2.71
CA GLY A 28 -11.03 13.06 -3.54
C GLY A 28 -11.19 13.66 -4.94
N LEU A 29 -10.27 14.53 -5.38
CA LEU A 29 -10.30 15.05 -6.74
C LEU A 29 -9.90 13.96 -7.74
N SER A 30 -10.47 14.02 -8.95
CA SER A 30 -10.05 13.13 -10.05
C SER A 30 -8.64 13.46 -10.56
N PRO A 31 -7.96 12.53 -11.27
CA PRO A 31 -6.70 12.81 -11.94
C PRO A 31 -6.76 14.03 -12.86
N THR A 32 -7.87 14.21 -13.58
CA THR A 32 -8.08 15.35 -14.49
C THR A 32 -8.20 16.68 -13.75
N GLU A 33 -8.98 16.72 -12.66
CA GLU A 33 -9.11 17.94 -11.84
C GLU A 33 -7.78 18.28 -11.16
N THR A 34 -7.09 17.27 -10.63
CA THR A 34 -5.76 17.41 -10.03
C THR A 34 -4.77 17.97 -11.05
N GLN A 35 -4.74 17.42 -12.26
CA GLN A 35 -3.90 17.93 -13.34
C GLN A 35 -4.17 19.41 -13.62
N LEU A 36 -5.44 19.79 -13.76
CA LEU A 36 -5.82 21.18 -14.02
C LEU A 36 -5.35 22.12 -12.90
N LEU A 37 -5.49 21.71 -11.64
CA LEU A 37 -5.02 22.52 -10.51
C LEU A 37 -3.50 22.63 -10.48
N ILE A 38 -2.78 21.55 -10.77
CA ILE A 38 -1.32 21.57 -10.87
C ILE A 38 -0.85 22.50 -12.00
N LEU A 39 -1.41 22.37 -13.20
CA LEU A 39 -1.04 23.21 -14.35
C LEU A 39 -1.34 24.70 -14.13
N ASN A 40 -2.28 25.04 -13.23
CA ASN A 40 -2.60 26.41 -12.85
C ASN A 40 -1.86 26.91 -11.60
N SER A 41 -1.09 26.06 -10.92
CA SER A 41 -0.40 26.39 -9.68
C SER A 41 0.82 27.31 -9.89
N GLU A 42 1.17 28.10 -8.88
CA GLU A 42 2.39 28.91 -8.89
C GLU A 42 3.66 28.04 -9.00
N LEU A 43 3.66 26.86 -8.39
CA LEU A 43 4.77 25.89 -8.49
C LEU A 43 5.00 25.42 -9.93
N PHE A 44 3.93 25.24 -10.72
CA PHE A 44 4.08 24.83 -12.10
C PHE A 44 4.50 25.99 -13.02
N LYS A 45 4.05 27.21 -12.71
CA LYS A 45 4.58 28.42 -13.38
C LYS A 45 6.08 28.57 -13.13
N GLU A 46 6.53 28.31 -11.90
CA GLU A 46 7.96 28.22 -11.57
C GLU A 46 8.62 27.12 -12.41
N TRP A 47 8.09 25.89 -12.42
CA TRP A 47 8.63 24.78 -13.22
C TRP A 47 8.86 25.17 -14.69
N LYS A 48 7.87 25.80 -15.33
CA LYS A 48 7.91 26.20 -16.74
C LYS A 48 8.84 27.38 -17.04
N SER A 49 9.12 28.26 -16.08
CA SER A 49 9.84 29.51 -16.33
C SER A 49 11.35 29.35 -16.49
N THR A 50 11.90 28.18 -16.17
CA THR A 50 13.34 27.93 -16.14
C THR A 50 13.67 26.67 -16.94
N GLU A 51 14.81 26.67 -17.65
CA GLU A 51 15.32 25.48 -18.32
C GLU A 51 15.74 24.42 -17.27
N ARG A 52 15.11 23.25 -17.32
CA ARG A 52 15.30 22.15 -16.36
C ARG A 52 16.38 21.17 -16.82
N CYS A 53 17.04 20.52 -15.87
CA CYS A 53 18.03 19.49 -16.19
C CYS A 53 17.42 18.13 -16.56
N PHE A 54 16.11 17.94 -16.32
CA PHE A 54 15.33 16.81 -16.78
C PHE A 54 13.88 17.24 -17.06
N ASP A 55 13.16 16.47 -17.87
CA ASP A 55 11.77 16.76 -18.22
C ASP A 55 10.80 15.94 -17.34
N VAL A 56 9.66 16.55 -17.02
CA VAL A 56 8.53 15.92 -16.33
C VAL A 56 7.25 16.34 -17.02
N HIS A 57 6.54 15.35 -17.57
CA HIS A 57 5.35 15.58 -18.38
C HIS A 57 4.09 15.79 -17.53
N PHE A 58 3.99 16.92 -16.81
CA PHE A 58 2.78 17.29 -16.04
C PHE A 58 1.52 17.47 -16.90
N HIS A 59 1.64 17.56 -18.22
CA HIS A 59 0.50 17.58 -19.14
C HIS A 59 -0.02 16.18 -19.47
N ASN A 60 0.67 15.11 -19.07
CA ASN A 60 0.21 13.74 -19.27
C ASN A 60 -0.66 13.30 -18.10
N ILE A 61 -1.91 12.93 -18.40
CA ILE A 61 -2.87 12.44 -17.40
C ILE A 61 -2.39 11.18 -16.69
N SER A 62 -1.62 10.32 -17.39
CA SER A 62 -1.16 9.04 -16.83
C SER A 62 -0.30 9.22 -15.58
N ARG A 63 0.42 10.35 -15.46
CA ARG A 63 1.18 10.67 -14.24
C ARG A 63 0.25 10.77 -13.03
N PHE A 64 -0.90 11.40 -13.17
CA PHE A 64 -1.85 11.58 -12.09
C PHE A 64 -2.62 10.30 -11.78
N GLU A 65 -2.85 9.45 -12.79
CA GLU A 65 -3.36 8.09 -12.60
C GLU A 65 -2.36 7.22 -11.80
N ASP A 66 -1.06 7.33 -12.10
CA ASP A 66 0.00 6.65 -11.33
C ASP A 66 0.07 7.16 -9.88
N ILE A 67 -0.02 8.48 -9.67
CA ILE A 67 -0.05 9.07 -8.32
C ILE A 67 -1.31 8.62 -7.58
N LEU A 68 -2.48 8.62 -8.23
CA LEU A 68 -3.72 8.15 -7.63
C LEU A 68 -3.59 6.67 -7.21
N SER A 69 -3.06 5.83 -8.08
CA SER A 69 -2.81 4.40 -7.78
C SER A 69 -1.92 4.24 -6.53
N ASN A 70 -0.92 5.09 -6.35
CA ASN A 70 -0.08 5.10 -5.14
C ASN A 70 -0.86 5.55 -3.90
N VAL A 71 -1.69 6.59 -4.00
CA VAL A 71 -2.54 7.06 -2.90
C VAL A 71 -3.53 5.96 -2.48
N GLU A 72 -4.15 5.29 -3.44
CA GLU A 72 -5.09 4.20 -3.21
C GLU A 72 -4.41 3.00 -2.56
N PHE A 73 -3.21 2.63 -3.02
CA PHE A 73 -2.40 1.58 -2.39
C PHE A 73 -1.98 1.92 -0.96
N ASP A 74 -1.56 3.16 -0.69
CA ASP A 74 -1.24 3.61 0.67
C ASP A 74 -2.44 3.54 1.60
N ASN A 75 -3.61 3.99 1.13
CA ASN A 75 -4.87 3.90 1.87
C ASN A 75 -5.24 2.45 2.17
N TYR A 76 -5.06 1.56 1.18
CA TYR A 76 -5.27 0.12 1.32
C TYR A 76 -4.36 -0.49 2.40
N VAL A 77 -3.05 -0.24 2.35
CA VAL A 77 -2.10 -0.75 3.34
C VAL A 77 -2.39 -0.22 4.74
N ASN A 78 -2.76 1.06 4.87
CA ASN A 78 -3.12 1.66 6.15
C ASN A 78 -4.40 1.05 6.73
N MET A 79 -5.40 0.76 5.87
CA MET A 79 -6.62 0.06 6.28
C MET A 79 -6.28 -1.32 6.85
N LEU A 80 -5.48 -2.14 6.14
CA LEU A 80 -5.07 -3.46 6.64
C LEU A 80 -4.32 -3.36 7.98
N LYS A 81 -3.40 -2.41 8.11
CA LYS A 81 -2.66 -2.18 9.37
C LYS A 81 -3.57 -1.77 10.51
N ARG A 82 -4.59 -0.94 10.26
CA ARG A 82 -5.58 -0.56 11.27
C ARG A 82 -6.36 -1.77 11.76
N ILE A 83 -6.89 -2.59 10.85
CA ILE A 83 -7.63 -3.82 11.19
C ILE A 83 -6.74 -4.79 11.99
N ALA A 84 -5.50 -4.99 11.55
CA ALA A 84 -4.55 -5.84 12.23
C ALA A 84 -4.24 -5.32 13.64
N PHE A 85 -4.06 -4.00 13.81
CA PHE A 85 -3.83 -3.38 15.11
C PHE A 85 -5.02 -3.56 16.06
N GLU A 86 -6.24 -3.31 15.58
CA GLU A 86 -7.47 -3.52 16.36
C GLU A 86 -7.63 -4.98 16.79
N THR A 87 -7.33 -5.92 15.88
CA THR A 87 -7.33 -7.36 16.16
C THR A 87 -6.31 -7.75 17.23
N MET A 88 -5.10 -7.19 17.17
CA MET A 88 -4.06 -7.44 18.20
C MET A 88 -4.50 -6.95 19.59
N GLN A 89 -5.33 -5.90 19.65
CA GLN A 89 -5.82 -5.27 20.89
C GLN A 89 -7.15 -5.86 21.39
N ASP A 90 -7.65 -6.93 20.78
CA ASP A 90 -8.97 -7.53 21.08
C ASP A 90 -10.12 -6.52 21.03
N LYS A 91 -9.98 -5.47 20.21
CA LYS A 91 -11.03 -4.46 20.02
C LYS A 91 -12.10 -5.02 19.09
N ALA A 92 -13.36 -4.73 19.41
CA ALA A 92 -14.45 -4.95 18.47
C ALA A 92 -14.20 -4.09 17.23
N ILE A 93 -14.07 -4.74 16.08
CA ILE A 93 -13.89 -4.05 14.80
C ILE A 93 -15.28 -3.55 14.40
N SER A 94 -15.56 -2.26 14.63
CA SER A 94 -16.84 -1.66 14.23
C SER A 94 -16.82 -1.45 12.73
N TYR A 95 -17.50 -2.35 12.02
CA TYR A 95 -17.54 -2.35 10.58
C TYR A 95 -18.71 -1.49 10.10
N GLU A 96 -18.44 -0.25 9.72
CA GLU A 96 -19.35 0.50 8.86
C GLU A 96 -19.06 0.10 7.41
N ASN A 97 -20.10 -0.40 6.73
CA ASN A 97 -20.11 -0.88 5.33
C ASN A 97 -19.48 0.08 4.30
N GLU A 98 -19.14 1.31 4.68
CA GLU A 98 -18.57 2.34 3.82
C GLU A 98 -17.16 2.02 3.32
N LEU A 99 -16.47 1.05 3.94
CA LEU A 99 -15.11 0.66 3.55
C LEU A 99 -15.04 -0.34 2.39
N TYR A 100 -16.16 -0.85 1.87
CA TYR A 100 -16.14 -1.76 0.70
C TYR A 100 -16.65 -1.13 -0.58
N THR A 101 -17.36 -0.02 -0.50
CA THR A 101 -17.97 0.63 -1.66
C THR A 101 -17.01 1.54 -2.43
N ASN A 102 -15.93 2.02 -1.81
CA ASN A 102 -15.06 3.05 -2.41
C ASN A 102 -13.55 2.74 -2.38
N TYR A 103 -13.13 1.49 -2.14
CA TYR A 103 -11.71 1.15 -2.12
C TYR A 103 -11.23 0.67 -3.48
N TYR A 104 -10.53 1.56 -4.19
CA TYR A 104 -9.73 1.26 -5.38
C TYR A 104 -8.38 0.62 -5.01
N GLY A 105 -8.38 -0.34 -4.07
CA GLY A 105 -7.17 -1.08 -3.70
C GLY A 105 -6.76 -2.09 -4.79
N PRO A 106 -5.63 -2.80 -4.62
CA PRO A 106 -5.27 -3.94 -5.47
C PRO A 106 -6.20 -5.12 -5.13
N ILE A 107 -7.46 -5.06 -5.56
CA ILE A 107 -8.47 -6.09 -5.35
C ILE A 107 -8.82 -6.79 -6.67
N VAL A 108 -9.25 -8.04 -6.58
CA VAL A 108 -9.77 -8.83 -7.70
C VAL A 108 -11.21 -9.18 -7.40
N HIS A 109 -12.11 -8.85 -8.34
CA HIS A 109 -13.51 -9.27 -8.28
C HIS A 109 -13.66 -10.59 -9.03
N ASP A 110 -14.03 -11.64 -8.31
CA ASP A 110 -14.34 -12.92 -8.90
C ASP A 110 -15.79 -12.90 -9.42
N ILE A 111 -15.93 -13.03 -10.74
CA ILE A 111 -17.21 -12.91 -11.45
C ILE A 111 -18.18 -14.03 -11.07
N ASN A 112 -17.66 -15.22 -10.71
CA ASN A 112 -18.48 -16.40 -10.46
C ASN A 112 -19.04 -16.41 -9.04
N SER A 113 -18.25 -15.97 -8.06
CA SER A 113 -18.60 -15.93 -6.65
C SER A 113 -19.16 -14.58 -6.19
N GLY A 114 -18.95 -13.52 -6.99
CA GLY A 114 -19.31 -12.15 -6.61
C GLY A 114 -18.46 -11.60 -5.46
N GLN A 115 -17.38 -12.29 -5.09
CA GLN A 115 -16.51 -11.91 -3.98
C GLN A 115 -15.33 -11.06 -4.46
N THR A 116 -14.77 -10.31 -3.51
CA THR A 116 -13.62 -9.45 -3.71
C THR A 116 -12.44 -9.98 -2.90
N TYR A 117 -11.32 -10.26 -3.55
CA TYR A 117 -10.10 -10.78 -2.94
C TYR A 117 -8.96 -9.77 -3.02
N ASP A 118 -7.99 -9.89 -2.12
CA ASP A 118 -6.70 -9.22 -2.26
C ASP A 118 -5.96 -9.76 -3.50
N ARG A 119 -5.54 -8.87 -4.40
CA ARG A 119 -4.89 -9.23 -5.67
C ARG A 119 -3.55 -9.92 -5.48
N LEU A 120 -2.73 -9.50 -4.53
CA LEU A 120 -1.38 -10.04 -4.33
C LEU A 120 -1.46 -11.47 -3.78
N PHE A 121 -2.36 -11.71 -2.83
CA PHE A 121 -2.62 -13.05 -2.31
C PHE A 121 -3.33 -13.93 -3.35
N HIS A 122 -4.27 -13.38 -4.12
CA HIS A 122 -4.94 -14.11 -5.19
C HIS A 122 -3.95 -14.57 -6.27
N GLN A 123 -2.96 -13.74 -6.63
CA GLN A 123 -1.90 -14.11 -7.59
C GLN A 123 -1.05 -15.32 -7.16
N VAL A 124 -1.00 -15.63 -5.86
CA VAL A 124 -0.31 -16.83 -5.33
C VAL A 124 -1.28 -17.95 -4.97
N GLY A 125 -2.54 -17.85 -5.44
CA GLY A 125 -3.58 -18.84 -5.26
C GLY A 125 -4.28 -18.80 -3.90
N ILE A 126 -4.27 -17.66 -3.21
CA ILE A 126 -4.92 -17.47 -1.91
C ILE A 126 -6.09 -16.51 -2.06
N ASN A 127 -7.30 -17.03 -1.91
CA ASN A 127 -8.56 -16.30 -2.05
C ASN A 127 -8.98 -15.70 -0.70
N ILE A 128 -8.32 -14.61 -0.31
CA ILE A 128 -8.60 -13.91 0.96
C ILE A 128 -9.17 -12.51 0.71
N PRO A 129 -10.35 -12.18 1.27
CA PRO A 129 -10.85 -10.82 1.24
C PRO A 129 -9.93 -9.86 2.02
N PRO A 130 -9.77 -8.60 1.61
CA PRO A 130 -8.90 -7.64 2.30
C PRO A 130 -9.16 -7.50 3.81
N TYR A 131 -10.42 -7.49 4.22
CA TYR A 131 -10.78 -7.41 5.63
C TYR A 131 -10.27 -8.60 6.44
N GLU A 132 -10.52 -9.81 5.93
CA GLU A 132 -10.01 -11.06 6.53
C GLU A 132 -8.48 -11.07 6.54
N LEU A 133 -7.82 -10.55 5.51
CA LEU A 133 -6.37 -10.40 5.47
C LEU A 133 -5.86 -9.54 6.63
N GLY A 134 -6.49 -8.39 6.90
CA GLY A 134 -6.16 -7.56 8.04
C GLY A 134 -6.30 -8.30 9.38
N ILE A 135 -7.37 -9.08 9.54
CA ILE A 135 -7.60 -9.90 10.74
C ILE A 135 -6.51 -10.96 10.90
N GLU A 136 -6.19 -11.69 9.83
CA GLU A 136 -5.20 -12.77 9.89
C GLU A 136 -3.77 -12.23 10.14
N ILE A 137 -3.43 -11.05 9.58
CA ILE A 137 -2.19 -10.33 9.94
C ILE A 137 -2.19 -10.02 11.45
N GLY A 138 -3.29 -9.50 11.99
CA GLY A 138 -3.40 -9.18 13.41
C GLY A 138 -3.29 -10.42 14.31
N ARG A 139 -3.96 -11.52 13.96
CA ARG A 139 -3.89 -12.81 14.67
C ARG A 139 -2.46 -13.35 14.68
N PHE A 140 -1.80 -13.33 13.53
CA PHE A 140 -0.40 -13.73 13.42
C PHE A 140 0.50 -12.88 14.30
N CYS A 141 0.40 -11.55 14.21
CA CYS A 141 1.23 -10.64 15.01
C CYS A 141 1.01 -10.84 16.52
N LYS A 142 -0.23 -11.07 16.94
CA LYS A 142 -0.58 -11.38 18.35
C LYS A 142 0.04 -12.71 18.81
N LEU A 143 -0.09 -13.76 18.00
CA LEU A 143 0.50 -15.08 18.27
C LEU A 143 2.03 -14.99 18.39
N MET A 144 2.64 -14.17 17.54
CA MET A 144 4.09 -13.90 17.53
C MET A 144 4.54 -12.91 18.59
N LYS A 145 3.60 -12.27 19.32
CA LYS A 145 3.86 -11.23 20.33
C LYS A 145 4.61 -10.00 19.79
N PHE A 146 4.32 -9.60 18.56
CA PHE A 146 4.82 -8.34 18.03
C PHE A 146 4.16 -7.15 18.71
N ASP A 147 4.91 -6.06 18.81
CA ASP A 147 4.49 -4.76 19.32
C ASP A 147 3.58 -4.00 18.33
N LYS A 148 3.82 -4.20 17.02
CA LYS A 148 3.10 -3.55 15.92
C LYS A 148 2.76 -4.53 14.80
N PRO A 149 1.66 -4.31 14.05
CA PRO A 149 1.36 -5.11 12.86
C PRO A 149 2.50 -5.06 11.84
N ILE A 150 2.75 -6.19 11.19
CA ILE A 150 3.55 -6.22 9.95
C ILE A 150 2.71 -5.76 8.76
N GLY A 151 3.35 -5.36 7.66
CA GLY A 151 2.62 -5.02 6.43
C GLY A 151 2.18 -6.27 5.66
N SER A 152 1.31 -6.06 4.66
CA SER A 152 0.76 -7.14 3.84
C SER A 152 1.80 -7.83 2.97
N LEU A 153 2.82 -7.10 2.49
CA LEU A 153 3.94 -7.67 1.73
C LEU A 153 4.83 -8.54 2.61
N GLU A 154 5.13 -8.09 3.84
CA GLU A 154 5.87 -8.85 4.83
C GLU A 154 5.14 -10.14 5.21
N PHE A 155 3.81 -10.06 5.37
CA PHE A 155 2.98 -11.22 5.63
C PHE A 155 2.94 -12.18 4.44
N LEU A 156 2.81 -11.67 3.20
CA LEU A 156 2.84 -12.47 1.97
C LEU A 156 4.19 -13.21 1.80
N ALA A 157 5.29 -12.59 2.20
CA ALA A 157 6.62 -13.18 2.12
C ALA A 157 6.75 -14.47 2.97
N LEU A 158 5.94 -14.62 4.02
CA LEU A 158 5.87 -15.85 4.81
C LEU A 158 5.41 -17.06 3.98
N PHE A 159 4.62 -16.85 2.94
CA PHE A 159 3.97 -17.91 2.14
C PHE A 159 4.69 -18.19 0.82
N THR A 160 5.49 -17.26 0.32
CA THR A 160 6.00 -17.31 -1.06
C THR A 160 7.46 -17.76 -1.17
N ASN A 161 8.13 -18.08 -0.05
CA ASN A 161 9.58 -18.37 0.01
C ASN A 161 10.44 -17.31 -0.72
N ASN A 162 9.90 -16.11 -0.93
CA ASN A 162 10.51 -15.10 -1.76
C ASN A 162 11.14 -14.02 -0.88
N ALA A 163 12.41 -14.22 -0.55
CA ALA A 163 13.17 -13.30 0.28
C ALA A 163 13.28 -11.88 -0.30
N SER A 164 13.06 -11.73 -1.63
CA SER A 164 13.06 -10.42 -2.29
C SER A 164 11.85 -9.53 -1.94
N GLY A 165 10.78 -10.11 -1.37
CA GLY A 165 9.63 -9.37 -0.82
C GLY A 165 9.84 -8.84 0.60
N LEU A 166 11.05 -8.97 1.16
CA LEU A 166 11.42 -8.61 2.52
C LEU A 166 12.25 -7.31 2.66
N PRO A 167 12.15 -6.27 1.80
CA PRO A 167 13.09 -5.15 1.90
C PRO A 167 13.03 -4.41 3.26
N ASN A 168 11.95 -4.59 4.04
CA ASN A 168 11.72 -3.89 5.31
C ASN A 168 11.39 -4.78 6.53
N ILE A 169 11.57 -6.12 6.47
CA ILE A 169 11.54 -6.88 7.72
C ILE A 169 12.87 -6.66 8.43
N GLU A 170 12.84 -5.87 9.50
CA GLU A 170 13.96 -5.73 10.43
C GLU A 170 14.51 -7.13 10.79
N ILE A 171 15.83 -7.31 10.72
CA ILE A 171 16.50 -8.61 10.95
C ILE A 171 16.07 -9.23 12.28
N GLU A 172 15.79 -8.40 13.27
CA GLU A 172 15.26 -8.77 14.60
C GLU A 172 13.91 -9.49 14.51
N LYS A 173 12.99 -9.03 13.65
CA LYS A 173 11.70 -9.69 13.42
C LYS A 173 11.86 -11.03 12.71
N LEU A 174 12.82 -11.15 11.77
CA LEU A 174 13.13 -12.44 11.15
C LEU A 174 13.69 -13.44 12.17
N GLN A 175 14.51 -12.96 13.11
CA GLN A 175 15.02 -13.79 14.21
C GLN A 175 13.90 -14.24 15.15
N GLU A 176 13.00 -13.33 15.56
CA GLU A 176 11.82 -13.68 16.37
C GLU A 176 10.92 -14.72 15.69
N ILE A 177 10.75 -14.62 14.37
CA ILE A 177 10.02 -15.59 13.57
C ILE A 177 10.72 -16.95 13.55
N SER A 178 12.04 -16.97 13.36
CA SER A 178 12.83 -18.21 13.30
C SER A 178 12.79 -19.01 14.61
N VAL A 179 12.73 -18.34 15.77
CA VAL A 179 12.65 -18.98 17.10
C VAL A 179 11.28 -19.63 17.34
N LYS A 180 10.25 -19.22 16.62
CA LYS A 180 8.87 -19.74 16.72
C LYS A 180 8.43 -20.50 15.47
N ALA A 181 9.37 -21.16 14.79
CA ALA A 181 9.11 -21.85 13.51
C ALA A 181 7.91 -22.81 13.55
N SER A 182 7.72 -23.56 14.65
CA SER A 182 6.57 -24.47 14.79
C SER A 182 5.22 -23.74 14.80
N ILE A 183 5.15 -22.60 15.49
CA ILE A 183 3.96 -21.76 15.58
C ILE A 183 3.64 -21.14 14.22
N LEU A 184 4.68 -20.67 13.51
CA LEU A 184 4.55 -20.16 12.16
C LEU A 184 3.99 -21.23 11.21
N GLU A 185 4.55 -22.45 11.23
CA GLU A 185 4.11 -23.53 10.34
C GLU A 185 2.68 -23.97 10.66
N GLU A 186 2.28 -24.05 11.93
CA GLU A 186 0.89 -24.32 12.32
C GLU A 186 -0.05 -23.24 11.79
N PHE A 187 0.29 -21.96 11.99
CA PHE A 187 -0.50 -20.84 11.48
C PHE A 187 -0.64 -20.90 9.95
N LYS A 188 0.45 -21.14 9.22
CA LYS A 188 0.43 -21.25 7.75
C LYS A 188 -0.49 -22.37 7.28
N ASN A 189 -0.44 -23.54 7.93
CA ASN A 189 -1.29 -24.67 7.56
C ASN A 189 -2.77 -24.33 7.73
N VAL A 190 -3.16 -23.72 8.86
CA VAL A 190 -4.54 -23.28 9.10
C VAL A 190 -4.96 -22.21 8.09
N PHE A 191 -4.09 -21.23 7.83
CA PHE A 191 -4.35 -20.16 6.89
C PHE A 191 -4.55 -20.69 5.47
N ILE A 192 -3.66 -21.55 4.99
CA ILE A 192 -3.75 -22.16 3.65
C ILE A 192 -5.02 -23.00 3.52
N LEU A 193 -5.35 -23.83 4.51
CA LEU A 193 -6.57 -24.63 4.48
C LEU A 193 -7.84 -23.77 4.40
N LYS A 194 -7.82 -22.59 5.03
CA LYS A 194 -8.95 -21.66 5.04
C LYS A 194 -9.14 -20.95 3.70
N TYR A 195 -8.06 -20.55 3.02
CA TYR A 195 -8.14 -19.60 1.89
C TYR A 195 -7.61 -20.13 0.53
N LYS A 196 -7.04 -21.33 0.44
CA LYS A 196 -6.48 -21.87 -0.81
C LYS A 196 -7.48 -22.73 -1.62
N ASN A 197 -8.76 -22.38 -1.59
CA ASN A 197 -9.82 -23.08 -2.32
C ASN A 197 -10.42 -22.21 -3.42
#